data_AF-A0A928JN30-F1
#
_entry.id   AF-A0A928JN30-F1
#
_cell.length_a   1.000
_cell.length_b   1.000
_cell.length_c   1.000
_cell.angle_alpha   90.00
_cell.angle_beta   90.00
_cell.angle_gamma   90.00
#
_symmetry.space_group_name_H-M   'P 1'
#
loop_
_entity.id
_entity.type
_entity.pdbx_description
1 polymer ?
#
loop_
_entity_poly.entity_id
_entity_poly.type
_entity_poly.pdbx_seq_one_letter_code
_entity_poly.pdbx_strand_id
1 'polypeptide(L)'
;GNMENTGWSKPGFEGLYNVYIMDETHTILACGAGAVTKLKDPDSESIERIFNFKYPYEYNARYEELISRKDAIAPFYMNTLRGGDNKNV
;
A
#
# COMPACT_ATOMS: atom_id res chain seq x y z
N GLY A 1 -24.40 -6.65 -1.01
CA GLY A 1 -23.03 -6.14 -1.13
C GLY A 1 -22.81 -5.10 -0.06
N ASN A 2 -21.73 -5.21 0.71
CA ASN A 2 -21.51 -4.46 1.95
C ASN A 2 -20.88 -3.05 1.75
N MET A 3 -21.04 -2.43 0.57
CA MET A 3 -20.42 -1.13 0.22
C MET A 3 -18.89 -1.04 0.43
N GLU A 4 -18.18 -2.16 0.59
CA GLU A 4 -16.74 -2.21 0.87
C GLU A 4 -15.86 -1.65 -0.26
N ASN A 5 -16.45 -1.38 -1.42
CA ASN A 5 -15.75 -0.93 -2.63
C ASN A 5 -16.40 0.34 -3.22
N THR A 6 -16.85 1.25 -2.35
CA THR A 6 -17.44 2.54 -2.75
C THR A 6 -16.39 3.65 -2.67
N GLY A 7 -16.04 4.19 -3.83
CA GLY A 7 -15.23 5.40 -3.94
C GLY A 7 -16.04 6.68 -3.76
N TRP A 8 -15.35 7.78 -3.44
CA TRP A 8 -15.95 9.11 -3.34
C TRP A 8 -15.26 10.06 -4.31
N SER A 9 -16.05 10.89 -5.00
CA SER A 9 -15.55 11.99 -5.83
C SER A 9 -16.35 13.26 -5.55
N LYS A 10 -15.76 14.41 -5.89
CA LYS A 10 -16.50 15.67 -5.87
C LYS A 10 -17.59 15.67 -6.95
N PRO A 11 -18.71 16.37 -6.75
CA PRO A 11 -19.73 16.52 -7.81
C PRO A 11 -19.11 17.05 -9.11
N GLY A 12 -19.46 16.41 -10.24
CA GLY A 12 -18.90 16.75 -11.55
C GLY A 12 -17.54 16.10 -11.87
N PHE A 13 -17.02 15.24 -10.99
CA PHE A 13 -15.77 14.50 -11.21
C PHE A 13 -15.99 12.98 -11.19
N GLU A 14 -15.12 12.26 -11.90
CA GLU A 14 -15.13 10.80 -11.95
C GLU A 14 -14.60 10.18 -10.65
N GLY A 15 -15.26 9.13 -10.17
CA GLY A 15 -14.83 8.33 -9.04
C GLY A 15 -13.84 7.25 -9.44
N LEU A 16 -12.55 7.59 -9.55
CA LEU A 16 -11.50 6.68 -10.02
C LEU A 16 -10.97 5.71 -8.95
N TYR A 17 -11.60 5.65 -7.77
CA TYR A 17 -11.16 4.82 -6.64
C TYR A 17 -10.92 3.36 -7.03
N ASN A 18 -11.90 2.74 -7.72
CA ASN A 18 -11.79 1.34 -8.12
C ASN A 18 -10.74 1.10 -9.19
N VAL A 19 -10.44 2.12 -10.01
CA VAL A 19 -9.34 2.05 -10.97
C VAL A 19 -8.02 2.04 -10.21
N TYR A 20 -7.78 3.03 -9.34
CA TYR A 20 -6.50 3.14 -8.62
C TYR A 20 -6.23 2.00 -7.63
N ILE A 21 -7.27 1.44 -7.00
CA ILE A 21 -7.08 0.34 -6.06
C ILE A 21 -6.66 -0.95 -6.78
N MET A 22 -7.28 -1.22 -7.94
CA MET A 22 -7.04 -2.39 -8.77
C MET A 22 -5.77 -2.24 -9.61
N ASP A 23 -5.48 -1.03 -10.05
CA ASP A 23 -4.32 -0.74 -10.87
C ASP A 23 -3.02 -0.91 -10.08
N GLU A 24 -2.03 -1.51 -10.71
CA GLU A 24 -0.76 -1.93 -10.10
C GLU A 24 0.36 -0.89 -10.24
N THR A 25 0.02 0.32 -10.68
CA THR A 25 0.96 1.42 -10.91
C THR A 25 1.19 2.32 -9.71
N HIS A 26 0.34 2.25 -8.68
CA HIS A 26 0.40 3.16 -7.52
C HIS A 26 0.67 2.45 -6.20
N THR A 27 1.42 3.13 -5.33
CA THR A 27 1.50 2.81 -3.91
C THR A 27 0.20 3.23 -3.22
N ILE A 28 -0.37 2.34 -2.40
CA ILE A 28 -1.58 2.57 -1.61
C ILE A 28 -1.23 2.44 -0.14
N LEU A 29 -1.34 3.53 0.62
CA LEU A 29 -1.18 3.53 2.06
C LEU A 29 -2.53 3.32 2.73
N ALA A 30 -2.63 2.31 3.59
CA ALA A 30 -3.87 1.98 4.26
C ALA A 30 -3.71 1.96 5.79
N CYS A 31 -4.74 2.45 6.48
CA CYS A 31 -4.79 2.59 7.94
C CYS A 31 -5.99 1.83 8.53
N GLY A 32 -5.86 1.40 9.80
CA GLY A 32 -6.90 0.65 10.52
C GLY A 32 -6.73 -0.87 10.47
N ALA A 33 -7.53 -1.56 11.29
CA ALA A 33 -7.55 -3.03 11.35
C ALA A 33 -8.06 -3.61 10.01
N GLY A 34 -7.42 -4.69 9.55
CA GLY A 34 -7.72 -5.35 8.28
C GLY A 34 -7.23 -4.63 7.03
N ALA A 35 -6.62 -3.46 7.18
CA ALA A 35 -6.11 -2.68 6.06
C ALA A 35 -4.81 -3.27 5.48
N VAL A 36 -4.61 -3.05 4.18
CA VAL A 36 -3.42 -3.54 3.45
C VAL A 36 -2.75 -2.38 2.75
N THR A 37 -1.48 -2.16 3.05
CA THR A 37 -0.63 -1.21 2.33
C THR A 37 0.00 -1.92 1.13
N LYS A 38 -0.14 -1.37 -0.08
CA LYS A 38 0.48 -1.86 -1.33
C LYS A 38 1.64 -0.93 -1.67
N LEU A 39 2.86 -1.42 -1.64
CA LEU A 39 4.05 -0.69 -2.09
C LEU A 39 4.31 -1.04 -3.55
N LYS A 40 4.53 -0.03 -4.37
CA LYS A 40 4.87 -0.17 -5.79
C LYS A 40 6.21 0.51 -6.02
N ASP A 41 7.14 -0.24 -6.60
CA ASP A 41 8.37 0.30 -7.15
C ASP A 41 8.06 1.09 -8.45
N PRO A 42 8.43 2.37 -8.57
CA PRO A 42 8.24 3.16 -9.78
C PRO A 42 9.04 2.69 -11.00
N ASP A 43 10.19 2.04 -10.80
CA ASP A 43 11.17 1.70 -11.84
C ASP A 43 11.19 0.20 -12.21
N SER A 44 10.38 -0.61 -11.52
CA SER A 44 10.26 -2.06 -11.75
C SER A 44 8.82 -2.54 -11.61
N GLU A 45 8.53 -3.79 -11.98
CA GLU A 45 7.22 -4.43 -11.76
C GLU A 45 6.99 -4.88 -10.30
N SER A 46 7.95 -4.62 -9.39
CA SER A 46 7.89 -5.09 -8.01
C SER A 46 6.74 -4.48 -7.21
N ILE A 47 5.99 -5.34 -6.52
CA ILE A 47 4.90 -4.97 -5.63
C ILE A 47 5.02 -5.76 -4.33
N GLU A 48 5.01 -5.05 -3.21
CA GLU A 48 4.94 -5.64 -1.88
C GLU A 48 3.69 -5.22 -1.15
N ARG A 49 3.21 -6.06 -0.23
CA ARG A 49 2.00 -5.80 0.55
C ARG A 49 2.27 -5.99 2.03
N ILE A 50 1.96 -4.96 2.81
CA ILE A 50 2.07 -4.98 4.28
C ILE A 50 0.67 -5.06 4.87
N PHE A 51 0.41 -6.14 5.60
CA PHE A 51 -0.89 -6.43 6.18
C PHE A 51 -0.98 -5.98 7.63
N ASN A 52 -2.01 -5.20 7.95
CA ASN A 52 -2.41 -4.94 9.32
C ASN A 52 -3.17 -6.16 9.87
N PHE A 53 -3.23 -6.29 11.20
CA PHE A 53 -4.05 -7.33 11.84
C PHE A 53 -5.53 -7.15 11.50
N LYS A 54 -6.21 -8.25 11.17
CA LYS A 54 -7.62 -8.25 10.78
C LYS A 54 -8.53 -7.84 11.94
N TYR A 55 -8.28 -8.38 13.14
CA TYR A 55 -9.15 -8.16 14.29
C TYR A 55 -8.71 -6.93 15.10
N PRO A 56 -9.65 -6.05 15.53
CA PRO A 56 -9.31 -4.84 16.27
C PRO A 56 -8.51 -5.09 17.55
N TYR A 57 -8.79 -6.20 18.24
CA TYR A 57 -8.06 -6.57 19.45
C TYR A 57 -6.57 -6.82 19.16
N GLU A 58 -6.25 -7.60 18.13
CA GLU A 58 -4.86 -7.85 17.72
C GLU A 58 -4.20 -6.58 17.17
N TYR A 59 -4.94 -5.78 16.40
CA TYR A 59 -4.45 -4.51 15.86
C TYR A 59 -3.98 -3.55 16.96
N ASN A 60 -4.73 -3.49 18.07
CA ASN A 60 -4.39 -2.65 19.22
C ASN A 60 -3.31 -3.29 20.11
N ALA A 61 -3.42 -4.59 20.39
CA ALA A 61 -2.53 -5.27 21.34
C ALA A 61 -1.12 -5.53 20.77
N ARG A 62 -0.98 -5.69 19.46
CA ARG A 62 0.29 -6.03 18.77
C ARG A 62 0.82 -4.85 17.95
N TYR A 63 0.66 -3.64 18.47
CA TYR A 63 1.06 -2.42 17.78
C TYR A 63 2.56 -2.41 17.42
N GLU A 64 3.43 -2.85 18.31
CA GLU A 64 4.88 -2.89 18.07
C GLU A 64 5.26 -3.77 16.88
N GLU A 65 4.64 -4.93 16.75
CA GLU A 65 4.84 -5.82 15.60
C GLU A 65 4.34 -5.17 14.31
N LEU A 66 3.22 -4.45 14.37
CA LEU A 66 2.68 -3.73 13.23
C LEU A 66 3.62 -2.60 12.77
N ILE A 67 4.27 -1.91 13.70
CA ILE A 67 5.31 -0.92 13.39
C ILE A 67 6.53 -1.59 12.77
N SER A 68 7.02 -2.69 13.35
CA SER A 68 8.17 -3.42 12.79
C SER A 68 7.92 -3.90 11.35
N ARG A 69 6.70 -4.33 11.02
CA ARG A 69 6.32 -4.65 9.62
C ARG A 69 6.39 -3.42 8.71
N LYS A 70 6.06 -2.23 9.21
CA LYS A 70 6.11 -0.97 8.45
C LYS A 70 7.52 -0.41 8.31
N ASP A 71 8.46 -0.81 9.16
CA ASP A 71 9.88 -0.45 9.01
C ASP A 71 10.48 -0.97 7.68
N ALA A 72 9.86 -1.99 7.06
CA ALA A 72 10.24 -2.50 5.74
C ALA A 72 9.98 -1.51 4.58
N ILE A 73 9.13 -0.48 4.78
CA ILE A 73 8.77 0.49 3.73
C ILE A 73 10.01 1.26 3.25
N ALA A 74 10.85 1.74 4.18
CA ALA A 74 12.02 2.53 3.80
C ALA A 74 13.07 1.70 3.04
N PRO A 75 13.48 0.50 3.50
CA PRO A 75 14.34 -0.42 2.74
C PRO A 75 13.82 -0.74 1.35
N PHE A 76 12.50 -0.96 1.18
CA PHE A 76 11.89 -1.22 -0.12
C PHE A 76 12.27 -0.13 -1.15
N TYR A 77 12.01 1.14 -0.81
CA TYR A 77 12.33 2.25 -1.72
C TYR A 77 13.82 2.56 -1.82
N MET A 78 14.61 2.33 -0.76
CA MET A 78 16.06 2.49 -0.84
C MET A 78 16.69 1.50 -1.83
N ASN A 79 16.20 0.27 -1.88
CA ASN A 79 16.67 -0.74 -2.83
C ASN A 79 16.25 -0.39 -4.26
N THR A 80 15.04 0.13 -4.46
CA THR A 80 14.60 0.67 -5.75
C THR A 80 15.54 1.78 -6.24
N LEU A 81 15.80 2.79 -5.42
CA LEU A 81 16.66 3.91 -5.80
C LEU A 81 18.09 3.45 -6.16
N ARG A 82 18.61 2.43 -5.48
CA ARG A 82 19.92 1.83 -5.78
C ARG A 82 19.92 0.94 -7.02
N GLY A 83 18.77 0.35 -7.37
CA GLY A 83 18.60 -0.47 -8.56
C GLY A 83 18.45 0.32 -9.87
N GLY A 84 18.11 1.60 -9.78
CA GLY A 84 17.99 2.52 -10.94
C GLY A 84 19.33 2.93 -11.55
N ASP A 85 20.43 2.91 -10.78
CA ASP A 85 21.75 3.36 -11.23
C ASP A 85 22.52 2.34 -12.11
N ASN A 86 22.01 1.12 -12.29
CA ASN A 86 22.74 0.02 -12.95
C ASN A 86 22.11 -0.48 -14.27
N LYS A 87 21.27 0.33 -14.93
CA LYS A 87 20.66 -0.01 -16.24
C LYS A 87 21.29 0.69 -17.46
N ASN A 88 22.53 1.16 -17.37
CA ASN A 88 23.30 1.67 -18.52
C ASN A 88 24.73 1.10 -18.56
N VAL A 89 24.87 -0.18 -18.92
CA VAL A 89 26.03 -0.74 -19.64
C VAL A 89 25.52 -1.75 -20.64
#